data_AF-A0A7Y5V438-F1
#
_entry.id   AF-A0A7Y5V438-F1
#
_cell.length_a   1.000
_cell.length_b   1.000
_cell.length_c   1.000
_cell.angle_alpha   90.00
_cell.angle_beta   90.00
_cell.angle_gamma   90.00
#
_symmetry.space_group_name_H-M   'P 1'
#
loop_
_entity.id
_entity.type
_entity.pdbx_description
1 polymer ?
#
loop_
_entity_poly.entity_id
_entity_poly.type
_entity_poly.pdbx_seq_one_letter_code
_entity_poly.pdbx_strand_id
1 'polypeptide(L)'
;MRTPRPLRNLAALALALAGLGVPVPSASRAQSTPAESLSDAEFWEFLSKRSEPDGYFLSENFVSNEMGFQEVIPALQRSLTPGAAYLGVGPEQNFTYIANLRPRLAIIFDIRRQNAMLHLMYKALFELSPTRAEFVSRLFSRPAVAALPAGLDVTMLFDSARSARRDSAAYLANRRAIFRQLTAQHGFPLSTEDSLSIEHVFGVFYAAGPDINYGYRPGVPGAMRATYPTFAMLQSAVNADSVRMAFLATEGHYAVVRDLQRRNLIVPVVADFGGPAGIRAVGDYLRQRRLTVGAFYVSNVEQYLFRPSGGWDRFYANVSALPLDSTSTFIRSIPRSGGGTVMFNAGPAGGTVLQPGVSLMIVRDSAGIRTITTSMDSAGRTVTRTVRDTAGTVRPPSADTSIAAILRARRDSIQRANASWSVAAGPPSAVVMGSLLTSGLASINATLQAYFTNQLTGYGSVIGMTRTGPWR
;
A
#
# COMPACT_ATOMS: atom_id res chain seq x y z
N MET A 1 67.57 10.21 -45.82
CA MET A 1 67.73 11.59 -45.29
C MET A 1 66.62 12.43 -45.88
N ARG A 2 65.60 12.84 -45.11
CA ARG A 2 65.48 14.08 -44.29
C ARG A 2 65.56 15.34 -45.18
N THR A 3 64.67 16.34 -45.18
CA THR A 3 63.44 16.73 -44.43
C THR A 3 62.84 17.96 -45.18
N PRO A 4 61.56 18.35 -44.98
CA PRO A 4 60.88 19.36 -45.81
C PRO A 4 60.68 20.76 -45.17
N ARG A 5 60.12 21.66 -46.00
CA ARG A 5 59.81 23.12 -45.95
C ARG A 5 59.02 23.63 -44.72
N PRO A 6 58.78 24.97 -44.60
CA PRO A 6 57.51 25.52 -45.11
C PRO A 6 57.55 26.94 -45.73
N LEU A 7 56.52 27.24 -46.54
CA LEU A 7 56.22 28.52 -47.20
C LEU A 7 55.44 29.47 -46.26
N ARG A 8 55.67 30.77 -46.42
CA ARG A 8 55.07 31.86 -45.64
C ARG A 8 54.28 32.82 -46.54
N ASN A 9 53.18 33.30 -45.98
CA ASN A 9 52.49 34.58 -46.24
C ASN A 9 51.67 34.70 -47.53
N LEU A 10 50.38 35.03 -47.36
CA LEU A 10 49.84 36.32 -47.82
C LEU A 10 48.54 36.64 -47.07
N ALA A 11 48.47 37.89 -46.62
CA ALA A 11 47.44 38.46 -45.78
C ALA A 11 46.17 38.78 -46.58
N ALA A 12 45.02 38.69 -45.92
CA ALA A 12 43.72 39.11 -46.42
C ALA A 12 43.27 40.39 -45.70
N LEU A 13 42.73 41.33 -46.49
CA LEU A 13 41.94 42.47 -46.03
C LEU A 13 40.67 42.55 -46.90
N ALA A 14 39.49 42.35 -46.31
CA ALA A 14 38.20 42.88 -46.77
C ALA A 14 37.18 42.68 -45.63
N LEU A 15 36.89 43.74 -44.88
CA LEU A 15 35.72 44.62 -44.98
C LEU A 15 34.39 44.00 -44.52
N ALA A 16 33.83 44.65 -43.51
CA ALA A 16 32.59 44.33 -42.82
C ALA A 16 31.35 44.58 -43.69
N LEU A 17 30.36 43.69 -43.52
CA LEU A 17 28.96 43.94 -43.82
C LEU A 17 28.14 43.44 -42.62
N ALA A 18 27.71 44.38 -41.79
CA ALA A 18 26.70 44.16 -40.77
C ALA A 18 25.32 44.15 -41.44
N GLY A 19 24.56 43.07 -41.25
CA GLY A 19 23.21 42.91 -41.77
C GLY A 19 22.37 42.01 -40.86
N LEU A 20 21.55 42.66 -40.03
CA LEU A 20 20.22 42.23 -39.56
C LEU A 20 20.05 40.75 -39.15
N GLY A 21 20.58 40.39 -37.98
CA GLY A 21 20.11 39.23 -37.24
C GLY A 21 18.85 39.56 -36.45
N VAL A 22 17.71 39.00 -36.83
CA VAL A 22 16.49 39.00 -36.00
C VAL A 22 16.84 38.30 -34.68
N PRO A 23 16.63 38.92 -33.50
CA PRO A 23 16.86 38.22 -32.25
C PRO A 23 15.78 37.15 -32.14
N VAL A 24 16.15 35.89 -32.38
CA VAL A 24 15.34 34.75 -31.93
C VAL A 24 15.32 34.87 -30.41
N PRO A 25 14.17 35.09 -29.76
CA PRO A 25 14.12 35.00 -28.31
C PRO A 25 14.51 33.57 -27.98
N SER A 26 15.70 33.39 -27.40
CA SER A 26 16.02 32.17 -26.68
C SER A 26 15.00 32.12 -25.56
N ALA A 27 13.92 31.38 -25.80
CA ALA A 27 13.01 30.99 -24.74
C ALA A 27 13.90 30.23 -23.76
N SER A 28 14.34 30.92 -22.70
CA SER A 28 14.82 30.27 -21.50
C SER A 28 13.69 29.31 -21.15
N ARG A 29 13.87 28.03 -21.43
CA ARG A 29 12.94 26.98 -21.04
C ARG A 29 12.84 27.14 -19.53
N ALA A 30 11.80 27.81 -19.08
CA ALA A 30 11.61 28.17 -17.69
C ALA A 30 11.92 26.91 -16.91
N GLN A 31 12.92 26.97 -16.03
CA GLN A 31 13.15 25.90 -15.09
C GLN A 31 11.86 25.84 -14.30
N SER A 32 10.96 24.92 -14.66
CA SER A 32 9.72 24.72 -13.94
C SER A 32 10.15 24.27 -12.55
N THR A 33 10.19 25.20 -11.61
CA THR A 33 10.23 24.90 -10.18
C THR A 33 9.12 23.88 -9.95
N PRO A 34 9.44 22.65 -9.52
CA PRO A 34 8.40 21.63 -9.49
C PRO A 34 7.31 22.04 -8.51
N ALA A 35 6.05 21.87 -8.92
CA ALA A 35 4.90 22.50 -8.28
C ALA A 35 4.85 22.22 -6.77
N GLU A 36 4.61 23.27 -5.98
CA GLU A 36 4.48 23.20 -4.52
C GLU A 36 3.11 22.64 -4.08
N SER A 37 2.18 22.47 -5.01
CA SER A 37 0.85 21.87 -4.85
C SER A 37 0.31 21.40 -6.20
N LEU A 38 -0.72 20.56 -6.19
CA LEU A 38 -1.55 20.31 -7.38
C LEU A 38 -2.90 21.03 -7.21
N SER A 39 -3.43 21.61 -8.28
CA SER A 39 -4.84 22.02 -8.30
C SER A 39 -5.76 20.78 -8.21
N ASP A 40 -7.02 20.98 -7.84
CA ASP A 40 -7.98 19.87 -7.78
C ASP A 40 -8.19 19.21 -9.14
N ALA A 41 -8.16 19.99 -10.21
CA ALA A 41 -8.22 19.48 -11.57
C ALA A 41 -7.00 18.62 -11.93
N GLU A 42 -5.79 19.06 -11.58
CA GLU A 42 -4.57 18.27 -11.80
C GLU A 42 -4.54 17.00 -10.95
N PHE A 43 -4.98 17.07 -9.69
CA PHE A 43 -5.10 15.92 -8.81
C PHE A 43 -6.06 14.88 -9.40
N TRP A 44 -7.26 15.32 -9.78
CA TRP A 44 -8.29 14.43 -10.32
C TRP A 44 -7.90 13.86 -11.69
N GLU A 45 -7.31 14.68 -12.57
CA GLU A 45 -6.76 14.22 -13.84
C GLU A 45 -5.66 13.17 -13.60
N PHE A 46 -4.78 13.38 -12.62
CA PHE A 46 -3.74 12.43 -12.28
C PHE A 46 -4.35 11.09 -11.89
N LEU A 47 -5.23 11.08 -10.88
CA LEU A 47 -5.91 9.89 -10.40
C LEU A 47 -6.63 9.20 -11.55
N SER A 48 -7.38 9.93 -12.38
CA SER A 48 -8.23 9.35 -13.41
C SER A 48 -7.46 8.82 -14.62
N LYS A 49 -6.49 9.58 -15.15
CA LYS A 49 -5.79 9.22 -16.40
C LYS A 49 -4.61 8.28 -16.20
N ARG A 50 -4.05 8.22 -14.98
CA ARG A 50 -2.90 7.35 -14.66
C ARG A 50 -3.30 6.07 -13.95
N SER A 51 -4.58 5.93 -13.61
CA SER A 51 -5.12 4.68 -13.08
C SER A 51 -5.45 3.69 -14.19
N GLU A 52 -5.20 2.43 -13.91
CA GLU A 52 -5.69 1.28 -14.65
C GLU A 52 -7.12 0.92 -14.19
N PRO A 53 -7.84 0.04 -14.92
CA PRO A 53 -9.09 -0.54 -14.43
C PRO A 53 -8.92 -1.25 -13.08
N ASP A 54 -10.03 -1.35 -12.33
CA ASP A 54 -10.05 -2.08 -11.06
C ASP A 54 -9.63 -3.55 -11.24
N GLY A 55 -8.76 -4.02 -10.36
CA GLY A 55 -8.29 -5.40 -10.35
C GLY A 55 -8.65 -6.13 -9.06
N TYR A 56 -8.23 -7.39 -8.98
CA TYR A 56 -8.62 -8.29 -7.89
C TYR A 56 -7.47 -8.51 -6.91
N PHE A 57 -7.80 -8.43 -5.61
CA PHE A 57 -6.96 -8.94 -4.54
C PHE A 57 -7.82 -9.76 -3.56
N LEU A 58 -7.23 -10.81 -3.00
CA LEU A 58 -7.93 -11.83 -2.21
C LEU A 58 -8.58 -11.32 -0.90
N SER A 59 -8.31 -10.08 -0.49
CA SER A 59 -8.72 -9.52 0.80
C SER A 59 -9.03 -8.03 0.70
N GLU A 60 -10.05 -7.60 1.43
CA GLU A 60 -10.33 -6.18 1.69
C GLU A 60 -9.44 -5.69 2.83
N ASN A 61 -8.19 -5.40 2.51
CA ASN A 61 -7.23 -4.86 3.47
C ASN A 61 -7.45 -3.36 3.62
N PHE A 62 -8.05 -2.96 4.74
CA PHE A 62 -8.25 -1.55 5.12
C PHE A 62 -7.07 -0.95 5.88
N VAL A 63 -6.26 -1.81 6.53
CA VAL A 63 -5.09 -1.43 7.32
C VAL A 63 -3.95 -2.41 7.12
N SER A 64 -2.72 -1.96 7.40
CA SER A 64 -1.53 -2.82 7.37
C SER A 64 -1.59 -3.91 8.45
N ASN A 65 -0.75 -4.94 8.31
CA ASN A 65 -0.45 -5.92 9.37
C ASN A 65 1.04 -5.91 9.78
N GLU A 66 1.81 -4.94 9.29
CA GLU A 66 3.26 -4.89 9.44
C GLU A 66 3.67 -4.08 10.67
N MET A 67 3.87 -4.71 11.82
CA MET A 67 4.35 -4.00 13.02
C MET A 67 5.74 -3.35 12.85
N GLY A 68 6.59 -3.91 11.97
CA GLY A 68 7.99 -3.51 11.80
C GLY A 68 8.25 -2.47 10.71
N PHE A 69 7.23 -1.91 10.03
CA PHE A 69 7.46 -1.03 8.87
C PHE A 69 8.30 0.21 9.21
N GLN A 70 8.31 0.64 10.47
CA GLN A 70 9.07 1.82 10.89
C GLN A 70 10.56 1.56 11.16
N GLU A 71 10.99 0.30 11.23
CA GLU A 71 12.37 -0.05 11.59
C GLU A 71 13.39 0.48 10.57
N VAL A 72 13.02 0.54 9.29
CA VAL A 72 13.89 0.97 8.20
C VAL A 72 14.00 2.50 8.04
N ILE A 73 13.13 3.26 8.71
CA ILE A 73 13.01 4.71 8.52
C ILE A 73 14.30 5.47 8.83
N PRO A 74 15.03 5.20 9.95
CA PRO A 74 16.29 5.89 10.22
C PRO A 74 17.34 5.70 9.12
N ALA A 75 17.43 4.49 8.55
CA ALA A 75 18.33 4.21 7.45
C ALA A 75 17.95 5.01 6.19
N LEU A 76 16.65 5.05 5.85
CA LEU A 76 16.14 5.83 4.72
C LEU A 76 16.40 7.34 4.89
N GLN A 77 16.18 7.89 6.08
CA GLN A 77 16.43 9.31 6.37
C GLN A 77 17.90 9.71 6.16
N ARG A 78 18.84 8.78 6.36
CA ARG A 78 20.27 9.02 6.15
C ARG A 78 20.72 8.83 4.70
N SER A 79 20.02 8.00 3.92
CA SER A 79 20.51 7.55 2.62
C SER A 79 19.81 8.19 1.43
N LEU A 80 18.55 8.60 1.55
CA LEU A 80 17.76 9.07 0.41
C LEU A 80 18.12 10.51 0.02
N THR A 81 18.14 10.78 -1.29
CA THR A 81 18.18 12.14 -1.82
C THR A 81 16.97 12.95 -1.29
N PRO A 82 17.19 14.08 -0.61
CA PRO A 82 16.10 14.94 -0.15
C PRO A 82 15.25 15.47 -1.31
N GLY A 83 13.96 15.65 -1.06
CA GLY A 83 13.05 16.22 -2.05
C GLY A 83 12.70 15.28 -3.21
N ALA A 84 12.99 13.99 -3.11
CA ALA A 84 12.52 13.00 -4.08
C ALA A 84 11.01 12.72 -3.96
N ALA A 85 10.46 12.01 -4.95
CA ALA A 85 9.13 11.43 -4.89
C ALA A 85 9.15 10.14 -4.05
N TYR A 86 8.03 9.87 -3.37
CA TYR A 86 7.77 8.61 -2.68
C TYR A 86 6.74 7.82 -3.47
N LEU A 87 7.00 6.53 -3.67
CA LEU A 87 6.05 5.57 -4.22
C LEU A 87 5.73 4.53 -3.16
N GLY A 88 4.50 4.03 -3.12
CA GLY A 88 4.21 2.92 -2.22
C GLY A 88 2.92 2.18 -2.52
N VAL A 89 2.83 0.89 -2.17
CA VAL A 89 1.58 0.13 -2.19
C VAL A 89 0.77 0.38 -0.92
N GLY A 90 -0.55 0.58 -1.04
CA GLY A 90 -1.45 0.95 0.06
C GLY A 90 -1.49 -0.02 1.26
N PRO A 91 -2.19 0.31 2.36
CA PRO A 91 -2.89 1.58 2.65
C PRO A 91 -2.08 2.57 3.51
N GLU A 92 -2.44 2.79 4.78
CA GLU A 92 -2.00 3.93 5.60
C GLU A 92 -0.55 3.90 6.07
N GLN A 93 0.14 2.76 6.03
CA GLN A 93 1.55 2.67 6.41
C GLN A 93 2.43 3.61 5.57
N ASN A 94 1.97 3.93 4.36
CA ASN A 94 2.56 4.97 3.51
C ASN A 94 2.59 6.34 4.20
N PHE A 95 1.58 6.72 4.97
CA PHE A 95 1.56 7.99 5.69
C PHE A 95 2.68 8.08 6.73
N THR A 96 3.07 6.95 7.34
CA THR A 96 4.22 6.92 8.24
C THR A 96 5.52 7.20 7.49
N TYR A 97 5.75 6.56 6.34
CA TYR A 97 6.92 6.91 5.51
C TYR A 97 6.88 8.37 5.06
N ILE A 98 5.72 8.85 4.61
CA ILE A 98 5.53 10.24 4.16
C ILE A 98 5.83 11.25 5.28
N ALA A 99 5.35 11.00 6.51
CA ALA A 99 5.58 11.86 7.66
C ALA A 99 7.08 12.02 7.99
N ASN A 100 7.85 10.94 7.81
CA ASN A 100 9.26 10.88 8.17
C ASN A 100 10.22 11.25 7.03
N LEU A 101 9.85 10.96 5.79
CA LEU A 101 10.67 11.20 4.60
C LEU A 101 10.35 12.55 3.92
N ARG A 102 9.17 13.12 4.19
CA ARG A 102 8.73 14.43 3.67
C ARG A 102 8.95 14.57 2.14
N PRO A 103 8.41 13.63 1.34
CA PRO A 103 8.59 13.66 -0.11
C PRO A 103 7.94 14.89 -0.73
N ARG A 104 8.41 15.30 -1.92
CA ARG A 104 7.76 16.39 -2.67
C ARG A 104 6.42 15.99 -3.27
N LEU A 105 6.26 14.72 -3.56
CA LEU A 105 5.06 14.10 -4.10
C LEU A 105 5.05 12.64 -3.66
N ALA A 106 3.91 12.17 -3.16
CA ALA A 106 3.70 10.78 -2.82
C ALA A 106 2.63 10.17 -3.72
N ILE A 107 2.96 9.04 -4.34
CA ILE A 107 2.01 8.25 -5.13
C ILE A 107 1.77 6.93 -4.42
N ILE A 108 0.50 6.62 -4.16
CA ILE A 108 0.12 5.37 -3.51
C ILE A 108 -0.61 4.49 -4.52
N PHE A 109 0.02 3.39 -4.89
CA PHE A 109 -0.52 2.40 -5.80
C PHE A 109 -1.33 1.34 -5.06
N ASP A 110 -2.37 0.82 -5.69
CA ASP A 110 -2.99 -0.44 -5.31
C ASP A 110 -3.71 -1.00 -6.53
N ILE A 111 -3.81 -2.32 -6.65
CA ILE A 111 -4.57 -2.94 -7.73
C ILE A 111 -6.07 -2.70 -7.59
N ARG A 112 -6.56 -2.37 -6.39
CA ARG A 112 -7.97 -2.14 -6.07
C ARG A 112 -8.33 -0.67 -6.11
N ARG A 113 -9.38 -0.33 -6.83
CA ARG A 113 -10.02 0.99 -6.82
C ARG A 113 -10.60 1.36 -5.45
N GLN A 114 -11.02 0.36 -4.67
CA GLN A 114 -11.43 0.57 -3.27
C GLN A 114 -10.31 1.20 -2.42
N ASN A 115 -9.04 0.85 -2.67
CA ASN A 115 -7.94 1.43 -1.91
C ASN A 115 -7.74 2.92 -2.28
N ALA A 116 -7.90 3.27 -3.56
CA ALA A 116 -7.89 4.68 -3.97
C ALA A 116 -9.03 5.47 -3.30
N MET A 117 -10.22 4.87 -3.18
CA MET A 117 -11.35 5.46 -2.46
C MET A 117 -11.11 5.60 -0.96
N LEU A 118 -10.44 4.62 -0.33
CA LEU A 118 -9.96 4.74 1.04
C LEU A 118 -9.01 5.94 1.20
N HIS A 119 -8.10 6.16 0.26
CA HIS A 119 -7.20 7.33 0.29
C HIS A 119 -7.93 8.66 0.04
N LEU A 120 -8.97 8.71 -0.78
CA LEU A 120 -9.83 9.90 -0.91
C LEU A 120 -10.61 10.19 0.39
N MET A 121 -11.14 9.14 1.05
CA MET A 121 -11.74 9.29 2.37
C MET A 121 -10.74 9.86 3.38
N TYR A 122 -9.51 9.32 3.41
CA TYR A 122 -8.44 9.85 4.26
C TYR A 122 -8.12 11.31 3.95
N LYS A 123 -7.99 11.68 2.67
CA LYS A 123 -7.74 13.07 2.25
C LYS A 123 -8.75 14.02 2.88
N ALA A 124 -10.04 13.75 2.72
CA ALA A 124 -11.09 14.57 3.32
C ALA A 124 -10.96 14.64 4.85
N LEU A 125 -10.70 13.50 5.50
CA LEU A 125 -10.54 13.45 6.96
C LEU A 125 -9.33 14.27 7.46
N PHE A 126 -8.19 14.23 6.77
CA PHE A 126 -7.02 15.04 7.10
C PHE A 126 -7.32 16.54 6.97
N GLU A 127 -8.00 16.96 5.91
CA GLU A 127 -8.32 18.37 5.69
C GLU A 127 -9.28 18.91 6.74
N LEU A 128 -10.30 18.11 7.09
CA LEU A 128 -11.33 18.42 8.07
C LEU A 128 -10.86 18.34 9.54
N SER A 129 -9.62 17.92 9.78
CA SER A 129 -9.12 17.66 11.14
C SER A 129 -7.80 18.41 11.37
N PRO A 130 -7.80 19.58 12.04
CA PRO A 130 -6.59 20.31 12.39
C PRO A 130 -5.60 19.53 13.27
N THR A 131 -6.10 18.67 14.15
CA THR A 131 -5.31 17.87 15.09
C THR A 131 -5.46 16.37 14.86
N ARG A 132 -4.50 15.56 15.33
CA ARG A 132 -4.61 14.09 15.22
C ARG A 132 -5.77 13.54 16.07
N ALA A 133 -6.14 14.21 17.16
CA ALA A 133 -7.28 13.84 18.00
C ALA A 133 -8.62 14.03 17.26
N GLU A 134 -8.77 15.16 16.55
CA GLU A 134 -9.92 15.38 15.67
C GLU A 134 -9.97 14.37 14.52
N PHE A 135 -8.82 14.01 13.96
CA PHE A 135 -8.75 12.99 12.91
C PHE A 135 -9.25 11.62 13.41
N VAL A 136 -8.74 11.17 14.56
CA VAL A 136 -9.18 9.90 15.18
C VAL A 136 -10.66 9.96 15.56
N SER A 137 -11.12 11.10 16.07
CA SER A 137 -12.55 11.35 16.37
C SER A 137 -13.42 11.17 15.13
N ARG A 138 -13.04 11.76 13.99
CA ARG A 138 -13.81 11.64 12.74
C ARG A 138 -13.72 10.25 12.12
N LEU A 139 -12.52 9.68 12.03
CA LEU A 139 -12.27 8.36 11.43
C LEU A 139 -13.14 7.28 12.07
N PHE A 140 -13.24 7.28 13.40
CA PHE A 140 -14.03 6.29 14.14
C PHE A 140 -15.43 6.79 14.55
N SER A 141 -15.77 8.04 14.25
CA SER A 141 -16.99 8.74 14.70
C SER A 141 -17.24 8.62 16.21
N ARG A 142 -16.25 9.08 16.98
CA ARG A 142 -16.24 9.13 18.45
C ARG A 142 -15.98 10.56 18.92
N PRO A 143 -17.01 11.44 18.94
CA PRO A 143 -16.86 12.89 19.14
C PRO A 143 -16.05 13.30 20.36
N ALA A 144 -16.17 12.56 21.48
CA ALA A 144 -15.45 12.84 22.72
C ALA A 144 -13.92 12.87 22.53
N VAL A 145 -13.38 12.18 21.53
CA VAL A 145 -11.95 12.15 21.23
C VAL A 145 -11.46 13.49 20.69
N ALA A 146 -12.31 14.28 20.03
CA ALA A 146 -11.91 15.57 19.44
C ALA A 146 -11.49 16.61 20.48
N ALA A 147 -11.99 16.49 21.72
CA ALA A 147 -11.68 17.40 22.82
C ALA A 147 -10.36 17.05 23.55
N LEU A 148 -9.68 15.98 23.13
CA LEU A 148 -8.43 15.58 23.77
C LEU A 148 -7.28 16.55 23.43
N PRO A 149 -6.34 16.79 24.37
CA PRO A 149 -5.21 17.68 24.11
C PRO A 149 -4.35 17.19 22.95
N ALA A 150 -3.90 18.13 22.10
CA ALA A 150 -3.05 17.83 20.94
C ALA A 150 -1.76 17.07 21.31
N GLY A 151 -1.16 17.36 22.48
CA GLY A 151 0.06 16.69 22.97
C GLY A 151 -0.12 15.33 23.65
N LEU A 152 -1.33 14.76 23.71
CA LEU A 152 -1.59 13.51 24.44
C LEU A 152 -0.73 12.34 23.92
N ASP A 153 -0.23 11.46 24.77
CA ASP A 153 0.49 10.26 24.30
C ASP A 153 -0.39 9.44 23.32
N VAL A 154 0.20 8.89 22.26
CA VAL A 154 -0.56 8.16 21.24
C VAL A 154 -1.27 6.92 21.80
N THR A 155 -0.67 6.23 22.77
CA THR A 155 -1.32 5.09 23.44
C THR A 155 -2.57 5.58 24.18
N MET A 156 -2.46 6.68 24.94
CA MET A 156 -3.59 7.28 25.65
C MET A 156 -4.68 7.80 24.69
N LEU A 157 -4.30 8.35 23.53
CA LEU A 157 -5.25 8.77 22.49
C LEU A 157 -6.10 7.58 22.01
N PHE A 158 -5.47 6.45 21.69
CA PHE A 158 -6.20 5.28 21.20
C PHE A 158 -6.95 4.53 22.31
N ASP A 159 -6.46 4.54 23.55
CA ASP A 159 -7.20 4.00 24.69
C ASP A 159 -8.47 4.82 24.98
N SER A 160 -8.36 6.15 24.88
CA SER A 160 -9.51 7.06 24.96
C SER A 160 -10.49 6.81 23.81
N ALA A 161 -9.99 6.66 22.59
CA ALA A 161 -10.83 6.33 21.43
C ALA A 161 -11.51 4.97 21.57
N ARG A 162 -10.84 3.96 22.12
CA ARG A 162 -11.42 2.62 22.34
C ARG A 162 -12.59 2.69 23.32
N SER A 163 -12.40 3.48 24.39
CA SER A 163 -13.37 3.64 25.49
C SER A 163 -14.54 4.57 25.13
N ALA A 164 -14.33 5.54 24.24
CA ALA A 164 -15.35 6.49 23.82
C ALA A 164 -16.52 5.81 23.10
N ARG A 165 -17.77 6.21 23.39
CA ARG A 165 -18.96 5.64 22.75
C ARG A 165 -18.96 5.93 21.24
N ARG A 166 -19.32 4.91 20.44
CA ARG A 166 -19.66 5.10 19.02
C ARG A 166 -20.90 5.97 18.89
N ASP A 167 -20.88 6.94 17.99
CA ASP A 167 -22.00 7.85 17.79
C ASP A 167 -22.51 7.84 16.34
N SER A 168 -23.76 7.41 16.15
CA SER A 168 -24.38 7.29 14.83
C SER A 168 -24.71 8.65 14.20
N ALA A 169 -25.06 9.65 15.01
CA ALA A 169 -25.30 11.00 14.52
C ALA A 169 -23.99 11.63 14.03
N ALA A 170 -22.91 11.43 14.77
CA ALA A 170 -21.57 11.83 14.35
C ALA A 170 -21.12 11.10 13.08
N TYR A 171 -21.38 9.79 12.98
CA TYR A 171 -21.11 9.02 11.76
C TYR A 171 -21.81 9.61 10.53
N LEU A 172 -23.11 9.87 10.62
CA LEU A 172 -23.87 10.47 9.52
C LEU A 172 -23.38 11.89 9.19
N ALA A 173 -23.03 12.68 10.20
CA ALA A 173 -22.49 14.03 10.01
C ALA A 173 -21.09 14.00 9.34
N ASN A 174 -20.20 13.11 9.79
CA ASN A 174 -18.86 12.94 9.22
C ASN A 174 -18.94 12.41 7.78
N ARG A 175 -19.83 11.45 7.49
CA ARG A 175 -20.07 10.96 6.12
C ARG A 175 -20.47 12.09 5.19
N ARG A 176 -21.43 12.93 5.59
CA ARG A 176 -21.83 14.12 4.82
C ARG A 176 -20.67 15.11 4.64
N ALA A 177 -19.85 15.30 5.68
CA ALA A 177 -18.70 16.19 5.61
C ALA A 177 -17.63 15.67 4.64
N ILE A 178 -17.33 14.36 4.63
CA ILE A 178 -16.43 13.72 3.68
C ILE A 178 -16.89 13.97 2.25
N PHE A 179 -18.14 13.67 1.92
CA PHE A 179 -18.66 13.90 0.57
C PHE A 179 -18.65 15.37 0.19
N ARG A 180 -19.10 16.26 1.07
CA ARG A 180 -19.05 17.71 0.80
C ARG A 180 -17.62 18.20 0.55
N GLN A 181 -16.62 17.67 1.27
CA GLN A 181 -15.23 18.01 1.04
C GLN A 181 -14.79 17.52 -0.36
N LEU A 182 -15.02 16.26 -0.70
CA LEU A 182 -14.58 15.68 -1.97
C LEU A 182 -15.33 16.25 -3.18
N THR A 183 -16.63 16.49 -3.08
CA THR A 183 -17.46 16.90 -4.23
C THR A 183 -17.69 18.40 -4.26
N ALA A 184 -18.18 19.01 -3.18
CA ALA A 184 -18.53 20.43 -3.20
C ALA A 184 -17.31 21.36 -3.09
N GLN A 185 -16.29 20.99 -2.30
CA GLN A 185 -15.06 21.79 -2.18
C GLN A 185 -14.07 21.49 -3.30
N HIS A 186 -13.76 20.21 -3.56
CA HIS A 186 -12.78 19.84 -4.59
C HIS A 186 -13.36 19.63 -6.00
N GLY A 187 -14.68 19.50 -6.15
CA GLY A 187 -15.29 19.25 -7.46
C GLY A 187 -15.00 17.86 -8.03
N PHE A 188 -14.58 16.89 -7.23
CA PHE A 188 -14.27 15.54 -7.75
C PHE A 188 -15.55 14.83 -8.22
N PRO A 189 -15.63 14.43 -9.51
CA PRO A 189 -16.80 13.74 -10.06
C PRO A 189 -16.78 12.25 -9.68
N LEU A 190 -17.07 11.96 -8.42
CA LEU A 190 -17.19 10.59 -7.92
C LEU A 190 -18.33 9.85 -8.62
N SER A 191 -18.06 8.62 -9.08
CA SER A 191 -19.13 7.75 -9.58
C SER A 191 -20.02 7.25 -8.43
N THR A 192 -21.13 6.60 -8.78
CA THR A 192 -21.97 5.91 -7.79
C THR A 192 -21.18 4.82 -7.06
N GLU A 193 -20.38 4.05 -7.79
CA GLU A 193 -19.53 2.99 -7.24
C GLU A 193 -18.43 3.54 -6.33
N ASP A 194 -17.81 4.67 -6.70
CA ASP A 194 -16.87 5.39 -5.82
C ASP A 194 -17.52 5.79 -4.51
N SER A 195 -18.70 6.40 -4.62
CA SER A 195 -19.43 6.89 -3.46
C SER A 195 -19.80 5.73 -2.54
N LEU A 196 -20.33 4.63 -3.08
CA LEU A 196 -20.63 3.42 -2.32
C LEU A 196 -19.37 2.79 -1.69
N SER A 197 -18.23 2.82 -2.38
CA SER A 197 -16.96 2.33 -1.86
C SER A 197 -16.47 3.16 -0.67
N ILE A 198 -16.51 4.49 -0.77
CA ILE A 198 -16.16 5.40 0.34
C ILE A 198 -17.10 5.17 1.53
N GLU A 199 -18.41 5.03 1.30
CA GLU A 199 -19.38 4.75 2.35
C GLU A 199 -19.10 3.41 3.05
N HIS A 200 -18.83 2.37 2.27
CA HIS A 200 -18.50 1.05 2.79
C HIS A 200 -17.26 1.13 3.69
N VAL A 201 -16.16 1.69 3.16
CA VAL A 201 -14.90 1.84 3.88
C VAL A 201 -15.09 2.63 5.17
N PHE A 202 -15.76 3.79 5.11
CA PHE A 202 -16.00 4.60 6.31
C PHE A 202 -16.86 3.86 7.35
N GLY A 203 -17.87 3.11 6.89
CA GLY A 203 -18.67 2.23 7.72
C GLY A 203 -17.84 1.15 8.44
N VAL A 204 -16.82 0.60 7.78
CA VAL A 204 -15.87 -0.35 8.39
C VAL A 204 -15.11 0.29 9.54
N PHE A 205 -14.51 1.48 9.33
CA PHE A 205 -13.78 2.19 10.39
C PHE A 205 -14.71 2.57 11.55
N TYR A 206 -15.92 3.06 11.28
CA TYR A 206 -16.92 3.33 12.31
C TYR A 206 -17.28 2.09 13.14
N ALA A 207 -17.52 0.96 12.47
CA ALA A 207 -17.92 -0.28 13.13
C ALA A 207 -16.79 -0.90 13.96
N ALA A 208 -15.58 -0.94 13.41
CA ALA A 208 -14.40 -1.56 13.99
C ALA A 208 -13.75 -0.70 15.08
N GLY A 209 -13.70 0.62 14.87
CA GLY A 209 -12.97 1.53 15.74
C GLY A 209 -11.45 1.32 15.71
N PRO A 210 -10.74 1.76 16.77
CA PRO A 210 -9.28 1.60 16.90
C PRO A 210 -8.75 0.17 16.78
N ASP A 211 -9.62 -0.81 17.00
CA ASP A 211 -9.28 -2.24 16.99
C ASP A 211 -9.43 -2.88 15.60
N ILE A 212 -9.71 -2.10 14.55
CA ILE A 212 -9.63 -2.57 13.15
C ILE A 212 -8.24 -3.17 12.89
N ASN A 213 -8.21 -4.30 12.19
CA ASN A 213 -6.98 -4.96 11.78
C ASN A 213 -7.12 -5.51 10.35
N TYR A 214 -6.02 -6.00 9.79
CA TYR A 214 -5.97 -6.56 8.43
C TYR A 214 -7.00 -7.66 8.15
N GLY A 215 -7.30 -8.48 9.16
CA GLY A 215 -8.27 -9.58 9.08
C GLY A 215 -9.72 -9.15 9.29
N TYR A 216 -10.00 -7.85 9.49
CA TYR A 216 -11.35 -7.39 9.79
C TYR A 216 -12.30 -7.69 8.62
N ARG A 217 -13.46 -8.26 8.94
CA ARG A 217 -14.56 -8.53 8.00
C ARG A 217 -15.86 -8.00 8.62
N PRO A 218 -16.53 -7.02 7.99
CA PRO A 218 -17.82 -6.55 8.46
C PRO A 218 -18.81 -7.71 8.62
N GLY A 219 -19.54 -7.76 9.73
CA GLY A 219 -20.56 -8.78 9.98
C GLY A 219 -20.04 -10.16 10.43
N VAL A 220 -18.72 -10.37 10.55
CA VAL A 220 -18.15 -11.64 11.05
C VAL A 220 -17.53 -11.44 12.44
N PRO A 221 -18.17 -11.91 13.54
CA PRO A 221 -17.64 -11.76 14.89
C PRO A 221 -16.36 -12.58 15.12
N GLY A 222 -15.36 -11.97 15.74
CA GLY A 222 -14.30 -12.64 16.52
C GLY A 222 -13.20 -13.42 15.79
N ALA A 223 -13.39 -13.89 14.55
CA ALA A 223 -12.54 -14.96 13.99
C ALA A 223 -11.09 -14.58 13.63
N MET A 224 -10.75 -13.29 13.43
CA MET A 224 -9.38 -12.86 13.06
C MET A 224 -8.86 -11.67 13.87
N ARG A 225 -9.54 -11.29 14.96
CA ARG A 225 -9.18 -10.11 15.78
C ARG A 225 -7.85 -10.27 16.51
N ALA A 226 -7.48 -11.50 16.90
CA ALA A 226 -6.30 -11.75 17.72
C ALA A 226 -5.01 -11.99 16.93
N THR A 227 -5.08 -12.20 15.60
CA THR A 227 -3.93 -12.65 14.80
C THR A 227 -3.09 -11.49 14.24
N TYR A 228 -3.71 -10.33 14.00
CA TYR A 228 -3.05 -9.18 13.37
C TYR A 228 -3.02 -7.98 14.32
N PRO A 229 -1.98 -7.13 14.23
CA PRO A 229 -1.96 -5.88 14.99
C PRO A 229 -3.14 -5.01 14.60
N THR A 230 -3.72 -4.32 15.58
CA THR A 230 -4.78 -3.34 15.33
C THR A 230 -4.19 -2.03 14.80
N PHE A 231 -5.02 -1.18 14.21
CA PHE A 231 -4.63 0.17 13.82
C PHE A 231 -4.02 0.94 15.00
N ALA A 232 -4.64 0.87 16.19
CA ALA A 232 -4.08 1.46 17.40
C ALA A 232 -2.67 0.95 17.73
N MET A 233 -2.43 -0.36 17.59
CA MET A 233 -1.10 -0.95 17.81
C MET A 233 -0.09 -0.44 16.80
N LEU A 234 -0.44 -0.41 15.51
CA LEU A 234 0.45 0.10 14.45
C LEU A 234 0.84 1.57 14.69
N GLN A 235 -0.09 2.39 15.16
CA GLN A 235 0.16 3.81 15.43
C GLN A 235 0.90 4.06 16.75
N SER A 236 0.87 3.11 17.69
CA SER A 236 1.51 3.24 19.00
C SER A 236 2.87 2.54 19.08
N ALA A 237 3.21 1.73 18.09
CA ALA A 237 4.45 0.97 18.04
C ALA A 237 5.68 1.88 18.07
N VAL A 238 6.78 1.37 18.63
CA VAL A 238 8.11 2.00 18.59
C VAL A 238 9.06 1.21 17.69
N ASN A 239 10.05 1.91 17.11
CA ASN A 239 11.14 1.27 16.38
C ASN A 239 12.18 0.67 17.37
N ALA A 240 13.28 0.12 16.83
CA ALA A 240 14.36 -0.49 17.62
C ALA A 240 15.07 0.47 18.61
N ASP A 241 14.90 1.78 18.44
CA ASP A 241 15.47 2.83 19.29
C ASP A 241 14.43 3.45 20.24
N SER A 242 13.27 2.79 20.40
CA SER A 242 12.14 3.25 21.23
C SER A 242 11.49 4.56 20.75
N VAL A 243 11.67 4.93 19.48
CA VAL A 243 11.06 6.12 18.86
C VAL A 243 9.77 5.74 18.16
N ARG A 244 8.72 6.55 18.36
CA ARG A 244 7.44 6.39 17.67
C ARG A 244 7.45 7.13 16.34
N MET A 245 7.49 6.39 15.24
CA MET A 245 7.60 6.98 13.90
C MET A 245 6.24 7.12 13.19
N ALA A 246 5.19 6.47 13.68
CA ALA A 246 3.88 6.48 13.03
C ALA A 246 3.30 7.89 12.80
N PHE A 247 2.47 8.04 11.76
CA PHE A 247 1.94 9.36 11.41
C PHE A 247 1.00 9.97 12.45
N LEU A 248 0.34 9.14 13.28
CA LEU A 248 -0.47 9.60 14.42
C LEU A 248 0.29 9.60 15.76
N ALA A 249 1.59 9.28 15.75
CA ALA A 249 2.39 9.24 16.97
C ALA A 249 2.52 10.61 17.62
N THR A 250 2.64 11.66 16.81
CA THR A 250 2.82 13.06 17.27
C THR A 250 2.04 14.01 16.37
N GLU A 251 1.72 15.21 16.87
CA GLU A 251 1.15 16.27 16.04
C GLU A 251 2.09 16.70 14.91
N GLY A 252 3.41 16.63 15.13
CA GLY A 252 4.40 16.96 14.11
C GLY A 252 4.34 16.02 12.90
N HIS A 253 4.27 14.71 13.15
CA HIS A 253 4.11 13.73 12.06
C HIS A 253 2.75 13.88 11.36
N TYR A 254 1.69 14.10 12.14
CA TYR A 254 0.35 14.31 11.61
C TYR A 254 0.27 15.55 10.71
N ALA A 255 0.84 16.67 11.17
CA ALA A 255 0.83 17.94 10.46
C ALA A 255 1.54 17.84 9.10
N VAL A 256 2.62 17.07 8.99
CA VAL A 256 3.30 16.81 7.71
C VAL A 256 2.35 16.14 6.71
N VAL A 257 1.71 15.03 7.10
CA VAL A 257 0.80 14.31 6.19
C VAL A 257 -0.40 15.18 5.83
N ARG A 258 -0.97 15.87 6.81
CA ARG A 258 -2.09 16.80 6.61
C ARG A 258 -1.73 17.92 5.63
N ASP A 259 -0.54 18.51 5.76
CA ASP A 259 -0.07 19.56 4.85
C ASP A 259 0.02 19.04 3.41
N LEU A 260 0.63 17.87 3.20
CA LEU A 260 0.71 17.27 1.86
C LEU A 260 -0.67 16.92 1.28
N GLN A 261 -1.61 16.46 2.12
CA GLN A 261 -3.00 16.21 1.68
C GLN A 261 -3.69 17.49 1.20
N ARG A 262 -3.56 18.59 1.97
CA ARG A 262 -4.12 19.92 1.63
C ARG A 262 -3.52 20.51 0.36
N ARG A 263 -2.26 20.21 0.08
CA ARG A 263 -1.57 20.63 -1.15
C ARG A 263 -1.78 19.66 -2.33
N ASN A 264 -2.63 18.64 -2.18
CA ASN A 264 -2.89 17.62 -3.20
C ASN A 264 -1.63 16.83 -3.63
N LEU A 265 -0.70 16.60 -2.71
CA LEU A 265 0.59 15.93 -3.00
C LEU A 265 0.66 14.47 -2.55
N ILE A 266 -0.47 13.88 -2.13
CA ILE A 266 -0.60 12.43 -1.89
C ILE A 266 -1.69 11.91 -2.82
N VAL A 267 -1.29 11.30 -3.94
CA VAL A 267 -2.22 10.91 -5.01
C VAL A 267 -2.35 9.38 -5.03
N PRO A 268 -3.56 8.82 -4.82
CA PRO A 268 -3.78 7.41 -5.03
C PRO A 268 -3.91 7.10 -6.53
N VAL A 269 -3.38 5.95 -6.96
CA VAL A 269 -3.42 5.46 -8.34
C VAL A 269 -3.80 3.99 -8.33
N VAL A 270 -4.79 3.60 -9.13
CA VAL A 270 -5.11 2.19 -9.34
C VAL A 270 -4.10 1.62 -10.32
N ALA A 271 -3.32 0.62 -9.92
CA ALA A 271 -2.32 0.01 -10.79
C ALA A 271 -2.01 -1.42 -10.34
N ASP A 272 -2.01 -2.35 -11.30
CA ASP A 272 -1.30 -3.61 -11.15
C ASP A 272 0.21 -3.35 -11.33
N PHE A 273 1.03 -3.86 -10.41
CA PHE A 273 2.48 -3.74 -10.50
C PHE A 273 3.04 -4.44 -11.75
N GLY A 274 2.41 -5.55 -12.15
CA GLY A 274 2.68 -6.24 -13.42
C GLY A 274 1.81 -5.73 -14.58
N GLY A 275 1.03 -4.68 -14.37
CA GLY A 275 0.15 -4.04 -15.34
C GLY A 275 0.93 -3.27 -16.43
N PRO A 276 0.28 -2.92 -17.55
CA PRO A 276 0.97 -2.36 -18.70
C PRO A 276 1.31 -0.86 -18.57
N ALA A 277 0.60 -0.10 -17.72
CA ALA A 277 0.52 1.36 -17.87
C ALA A 277 0.71 2.16 -16.57
N GLY A 278 0.13 1.77 -15.44
CA GLY A 278 -0.01 2.63 -14.26
C GLY A 278 1.33 3.17 -13.73
N ILE A 279 2.27 2.27 -13.44
CA ILE A 279 3.63 2.65 -12.96
C ILE A 279 4.38 3.46 -14.02
N ARG A 280 4.26 3.11 -15.30
CA ARG A 280 4.93 3.83 -16.41
C ARG A 280 4.40 5.26 -16.57
N ALA A 281 3.08 5.43 -16.52
CA ALA A 281 2.42 6.74 -16.62
C ALA A 281 2.81 7.67 -15.46
N VAL A 282 3.05 7.11 -14.27
CA VAL A 282 3.65 7.84 -13.14
C VAL A 282 5.11 8.18 -13.41
N GLY A 283 5.90 7.22 -13.90
CA GLY A 283 7.29 7.47 -14.30
C GLY A 283 7.44 8.63 -15.30
N ASP A 284 6.59 8.68 -16.31
CA ASP A 284 6.58 9.76 -17.31
C ASP A 284 6.21 11.11 -16.71
N TYR A 285 5.23 11.14 -15.81
CA TYR A 285 4.87 12.35 -15.07
C TYR A 285 6.03 12.87 -14.22
N LEU A 286 6.72 11.97 -13.51
CA LEU A 286 7.86 12.33 -12.68
C LEU A 286 9.02 12.88 -13.52
N ARG A 287 9.30 12.28 -14.69
CA ARG A 287 10.29 12.82 -15.66
C ARG A 287 9.93 14.22 -16.14
N GLN A 288 8.66 14.44 -16.52
CA GLN A 288 8.19 15.74 -16.98
C GLN A 288 8.41 16.84 -15.91
N ARG A 289 8.34 16.47 -14.63
CA ARG A 289 8.58 17.37 -13.48
C ARG A 289 10.01 17.29 -12.90
N ARG A 290 10.91 16.54 -13.54
CA ARG A 290 12.29 16.32 -13.07
C ARG A 290 12.36 15.86 -11.61
N LEU A 291 11.43 15.00 -11.22
CA LEU A 291 11.42 14.35 -9.91
C LEU A 291 11.98 12.94 -10.04
N THR A 292 12.93 12.59 -9.18
CA THR A 292 13.43 11.22 -9.03
C THR A 292 12.62 10.47 -7.98
N VAL A 293 12.57 9.15 -8.08
CA VAL A 293 11.99 8.27 -7.05
C VAL A 293 13.03 8.04 -5.97
N GLY A 294 12.76 8.47 -4.73
CA GLY A 294 13.66 8.22 -3.59
C GLY A 294 13.41 6.85 -2.98
N ALA A 295 12.16 6.59 -2.59
CA ALA A 295 11.75 5.32 -2.02
C ALA A 295 10.53 4.74 -2.74
N PHE A 296 10.53 3.42 -2.91
CA PHE A 296 9.38 2.67 -3.40
C PHE A 296 9.02 1.55 -2.42
N TYR A 297 7.97 1.75 -1.63
CA TYR A 297 7.42 0.72 -0.73
C TYR A 297 6.58 -0.29 -1.50
N VAL A 298 7.00 -1.55 -1.51
CA VAL A 298 6.35 -2.62 -2.29
C VAL A 298 5.78 -3.73 -1.40
N SER A 299 5.88 -3.61 -0.07
CA SER A 299 5.43 -4.63 0.89
C SER A 299 5.94 -6.02 0.45
N ASN A 300 5.08 -7.04 0.45
CA ASN A 300 5.34 -8.37 -0.10
C ASN A 300 4.76 -8.58 -1.51
N VAL A 301 4.50 -7.53 -2.30
CA VAL A 301 3.92 -7.63 -3.65
C VAL A 301 4.73 -8.57 -4.54
N GLU A 302 6.06 -8.49 -4.47
CA GLU A 302 6.97 -9.36 -5.23
C GLU A 302 6.73 -10.85 -4.93
N GLN A 303 6.31 -11.23 -3.72
CA GLN A 303 5.93 -12.62 -3.39
C GLN A 303 4.82 -13.14 -4.30
N TYR A 304 3.88 -12.28 -4.70
CA TYR A 304 2.76 -12.63 -5.57
C TYR A 304 3.17 -12.62 -7.05
N LEU A 305 4.00 -11.67 -7.46
CA LEU A 305 4.48 -11.55 -8.84
C LEU A 305 5.36 -12.72 -9.29
N PHE A 306 6.05 -13.37 -8.34
CA PHE A 306 6.84 -14.57 -8.56
C PHE A 306 6.06 -15.89 -8.49
N ARG A 307 4.73 -15.84 -8.30
CA ARG A 307 3.86 -17.04 -8.38
C ARG A 307 3.67 -17.47 -9.85
N PRO A 308 3.15 -18.67 -10.13
CA PRO A 308 2.94 -19.15 -11.50
C PRO A 308 2.06 -18.25 -12.38
N SER A 309 1.18 -17.43 -11.78
CA SER A 309 0.41 -16.40 -12.50
C SER A 309 1.30 -15.29 -13.11
N GLY A 310 2.55 -15.18 -12.69
CA GLY A 310 3.58 -14.32 -13.26
C GLY A 310 3.40 -12.83 -12.92
N GLY A 311 4.14 -11.99 -13.63
CA GLY A 311 4.08 -10.53 -13.55
C GLY A 311 5.38 -9.85 -13.12
N TRP A 312 6.33 -10.60 -12.55
CA TRP A 312 7.61 -10.04 -12.07
C TRP A 312 8.44 -9.40 -13.18
N ASP A 313 8.52 -10.01 -14.36
CA ASP A 313 9.27 -9.49 -15.52
C ASP A 313 8.71 -8.14 -15.98
N ARG A 314 7.37 -8.05 -16.12
CA ARG A 314 6.69 -6.79 -16.43
C ARG A 314 6.87 -5.74 -15.34
N PHE A 315 6.83 -6.14 -14.06
CA PHE A 315 7.07 -5.23 -12.96
C PHE A 315 8.46 -4.61 -13.02
N TYR A 316 9.54 -5.39 -13.22
CA TYR A 316 10.87 -4.81 -13.33
C TYR A 316 11.07 -4.00 -14.62
N ALA A 317 10.40 -4.37 -15.71
CA ALA A 317 10.33 -3.53 -16.91
C ALA A 317 9.57 -2.20 -16.67
N ASN A 318 8.61 -2.16 -15.75
CA ASN A 318 7.94 -0.93 -15.33
C ASN A 318 8.84 -0.09 -14.42
N VAL A 319 9.54 -0.72 -13.47
CA VAL A 319 10.47 -0.06 -12.55
C VAL A 319 11.67 0.55 -13.30
N SER A 320 12.19 -0.14 -14.31
CA SER A 320 13.29 0.39 -15.15
C SER A 320 12.86 1.63 -15.93
N ALA A 321 11.56 1.83 -16.12
CA ALA A 321 10.97 3.02 -16.69
C ALA A 321 10.65 4.10 -15.66
N LEU A 322 11.16 4.05 -14.42
CA LEU A 322 11.07 5.16 -13.47
C LEU A 322 12.31 6.08 -13.54
N PRO A 323 12.20 7.37 -13.21
CA PRO A 323 13.37 8.23 -13.00
C PRO A 323 14.02 7.91 -11.64
N LEU A 324 15.18 7.25 -11.68
CA LEU A 324 15.92 6.79 -10.50
C LEU A 324 17.24 7.54 -10.33
N ASP A 325 17.75 7.57 -9.09
CA ASP A 325 19.12 7.99 -8.76
C ASP A 325 19.85 6.86 -8.00
N SER A 326 21.10 7.10 -7.60
CA SER A 326 21.92 6.10 -6.90
C SER A 326 21.39 5.72 -5.51
N THR A 327 20.51 6.54 -4.92
CA THR A 327 19.91 6.33 -3.59
C THR A 327 18.53 5.68 -3.66
N SER A 328 17.94 5.59 -4.86
CA SER A 328 16.63 4.97 -5.07
C SER A 328 16.53 3.58 -4.47
N THR A 329 15.63 3.42 -3.50
CA THR A 329 15.56 2.24 -2.63
C THR A 329 14.16 1.62 -2.61
N PHE A 330 14.10 0.30 -2.77
CA PHE A 330 12.91 -0.48 -2.45
C PHE A 330 12.78 -0.66 -0.94
N ILE A 331 11.56 -0.51 -0.44
CA ILE A 331 11.17 -0.91 0.91
C ILE A 331 10.28 -2.14 0.78
N ARG A 332 10.76 -3.28 1.25
CA ARG A 332 10.12 -4.59 1.11
C ARG A 332 9.71 -5.14 2.46
N SER A 333 8.73 -6.03 2.43
CA SER A 333 8.32 -6.83 3.59
C SER A 333 8.50 -8.30 3.21
N ILE A 334 9.59 -8.89 3.70
CA ILE A 334 10.05 -10.23 3.31
C ILE A 334 9.97 -11.20 4.50
N PRO A 335 9.87 -12.51 4.28
CA PRO A 335 9.96 -13.49 5.37
C PRO A 335 11.25 -13.31 6.17
N ARG A 336 11.20 -13.52 7.49
CA ARG A 336 12.43 -13.55 8.32
C ARG A 336 13.38 -14.65 7.83
N SER A 337 14.65 -14.35 7.62
CA SER A 337 15.64 -15.33 7.15
C SER A 337 15.71 -16.52 8.12
N GLY A 338 15.55 -17.74 7.61
CA GLY A 338 15.48 -18.99 8.40
C GLY A 338 14.07 -19.51 8.67
N GLY A 339 13.02 -18.75 8.37
CA GLY A 339 11.65 -19.25 8.30
C GLY A 339 11.34 -19.75 6.88
N GLY A 340 10.91 -21.00 6.74
CA GLY A 340 10.45 -21.54 5.46
C GLY A 340 9.39 -20.65 4.80
N THR A 341 9.23 -20.78 3.47
CA THR A 341 8.27 -20.03 2.66
C THR A 341 6.89 -19.98 3.33
N VAL A 342 6.56 -18.84 3.95
CA VAL A 342 5.24 -18.63 4.54
C VAL A 342 4.26 -18.39 3.39
N MET A 343 3.53 -19.43 3.01
CA MET A 343 2.43 -19.32 2.06
C MET A 343 1.18 -18.83 2.78
N PHE A 344 0.78 -17.59 2.49
CA PHE A 344 -0.56 -17.11 2.85
C PHE A 344 -1.57 -17.78 1.91
N ASN A 345 -2.23 -18.85 2.38
CA ASN A 345 -3.32 -19.49 1.66
C ASN A 345 -4.67 -18.98 2.19
N ALA A 346 -5.57 -18.61 1.28
CA ALA A 346 -6.88 -18.07 1.62
C ALA A 346 -7.85 -19.20 1.99
N GLY A 347 -7.93 -19.49 3.29
CA GLY A 347 -8.98 -20.30 3.90
C GLY A 347 -9.41 -19.71 5.24
N PRO A 348 -10.59 -20.07 5.79
CA PRO A 348 -11.08 -19.53 7.05
C PRO A 348 -10.28 -20.00 8.29
N ALA A 349 -9.21 -20.78 8.11
CA ALA A 349 -8.22 -21.07 9.13
C ALA A 349 -6.96 -20.24 8.84
N GLY A 350 -6.42 -19.60 9.88
CA GLY A 350 -5.18 -18.84 9.83
C GLY A 350 -4.03 -19.59 9.16
N GLY A 351 -2.99 -18.83 8.79
CA GLY A 351 -1.80 -19.31 8.07
C GLY A 351 -1.45 -20.75 8.43
N THR A 352 -1.68 -21.65 7.49
CA THR A 352 -1.35 -23.06 7.66
C THR A 352 0.14 -23.18 7.39
N VAL A 353 0.92 -23.59 8.39
CA VAL A 353 2.18 -24.28 8.10
C VAL A 353 1.74 -25.57 7.40
N LEU A 354 1.81 -25.59 6.07
CA LEU A 354 1.46 -26.78 5.31
C LEU A 354 2.47 -27.87 5.66
N GLN A 355 1.97 -28.99 6.19
CA GLN A 355 2.66 -30.26 6.04
C GLN A 355 2.89 -30.52 4.54
N PRO A 356 3.98 -31.19 4.15
CA PRO A 356 4.22 -31.54 2.75
C PRO A 356 3.04 -32.35 2.21
N GLY A 357 2.48 -31.93 1.05
CA GLY A 357 1.71 -32.85 0.21
C GLY A 357 0.30 -32.46 -0.25
N VAL A 358 -0.26 -31.29 0.10
CA VAL A 358 -1.55 -30.86 -0.52
C VAL A 358 -1.51 -29.37 -0.89
N SER A 359 -1.72 -29.07 -2.18
CA SER A 359 -1.92 -27.70 -2.67
C SER A 359 -3.30 -27.55 -3.30
N LEU A 360 -4.06 -26.56 -2.82
CA LEU A 360 -5.34 -26.14 -3.38
C LEU A 360 -5.15 -24.74 -3.97
N MET A 361 -5.30 -24.62 -5.30
CA MET A 361 -5.17 -23.36 -6.03
C MET A 361 -6.48 -23.03 -6.73
N ILE A 362 -7.01 -21.83 -6.46
CA ILE A 362 -8.17 -21.27 -7.15
C ILE A 362 -7.66 -20.07 -7.96
N VAL A 363 -7.68 -20.19 -9.28
CA VAL A 363 -7.31 -19.10 -10.21
C VAL A 363 -8.57 -18.57 -10.88
N ARG A 364 -8.66 -17.23 -10.94
CA ARG A 364 -9.63 -16.51 -11.78
C ARG A 364 -8.82 -15.58 -12.67
N ASP A 365 -8.93 -15.75 -13.99
CA ASP A 365 -8.33 -14.83 -14.95
C ASP A 365 -9.25 -13.64 -15.24
N SER A 366 -8.74 -12.66 -15.99
CA SER A 366 -9.47 -11.46 -16.42
C SER A 366 -10.67 -11.75 -17.34
N ALA A 367 -10.91 -13.02 -17.70
CA ALA A 367 -12.07 -13.47 -18.48
C ALA A 367 -13.11 -14.22 -17.62
N GLY A 368 -12.91 -14.31 -16.30
CA GLY A 368 -13.87 -14.90 -15.36
C GLY A 368 -13.84 -16.43 -15.28
N ILE A 369 -12.87 -17.11 -15.90
CA ILE A 369 -12.76 -18.57 -15.88
C ILE A 369 -12.18 -19.04 -14.55
N ARG A 370 -12.88 -20.00 -13.92
CA ARG A 370 -12.45 -20.62 -12.65
C ARG A 370 -11.69 -21.90 -12.96
N THR A 371 -10.41 -21.92 -12.61
CA THR A 371 -9.60 -23.15 -12.65
C THR A 371 -9.30 -23.61 -11.24
N ILE A 372 -9.74 -24.82 -10.91
CA ILE A 372 -9.45 -25.48 -9.65
C ILE A 372 -8.38 -26.53 -9.95
N THR A 373 -7.21 -26.35 -9.34
CA THR A 373 -6.13 -27.34 -9.38
C THR A 373 -5.93 -27.90 -7.99
N THR A 374 -6.14 -29.20 -7.86
CA THR A 374 -5.83 -29.96 -6.64
C THR A 374 -4.63 -30.84 -6.94
N SER A 375 -3.56 -30.68 -6.17
CA SER A 375 -2.42 -31.61 -6.16
C SER A 375 -2.40 -32.33 -4.83
N MET A 376 -2.39 -33.66 -4.87
CA MET A 376 -2.38 -34.53 -3.70
C MET A 376 -1.12 -35.39 -3.74
N ASP A 377 -0.36 -35.36 -2.67
CA ASP A 377 0.88 -36.10 -2.45
C ASP A 377 0.76 -36.80 -1.09
N SER A 378 0.70 -38.13 -1.16
CA SER A 378 1.17 -39.01 -0.12
C SER A 378 1.76 -40.24 -0.81
N ALA A 379 3.04 -40.15 -1.22
CA ALA A 379 3.89 -41.20 -1.83
C ALA A 379 4.39 -40.97 -3.28
N GLY A 380 4.66 -39.71 -3.69
CA GLY A 380 5.54 -39.47 -4.85
C GLY A 380 4.94 -39.69 -6.24
N ARG A 381 3.62 -39.62 -6.40
CA ARG A 381 2.97 -39.52 -7.72
C ARG A 381 2.11 -38.25 -7.79
N THR A 382 2.46 -37.33 -8.68
CA THR A 382 1.70 -36.10 -8.94
C THR A 382 0.43 -36.43 -9.72
N VAL A 383 -0.74 -36.40 -9.07
CA VAL A 383 -2.03 -36.41 -9.77
C VAL A 383 -2.55 -34.98 -9.85
N THR A 384 -2.32 -34.33 -10.98
CA THR A 384 -2.87 -32.99 -11.26
C THR A 384 -4.30 -33.13 -11.76
N ARG A 385 -5.29 -32.72 -10.96
CA ARG A 385 -6.67 -32.62 -11.43
C ARG A 385 -7.01 -31.16 -11.70
N THR A 386 -7.17 -30.83 -12.97
CA THR A 386 -7.60 -29.51 -13.44
C THR A 386 -9.09 -29.57 -13.79
N VAL A 387 -9.93 -28.85 -13.06
CA VAL A 387 -11.35 -28.67 -13.42
C VAL A 387 -11.51 -27.27 -13.99
N ARG A 388 -11.95 -27.20 -15.26
CA ARG A 388 -12.28 -25.96 -15.97
C ARG A 388 -13.80 -25.85 -16.02
N ASP A 389 -14.35 -24.85 -15.33
CA ASP A 389 -15.78 -24.56 -15.42
C ASP A 389 -16.02 -23.48 -16.49
N THR A 390 -16.76 -23.84 -17.53
CA THR A 390 -17.10 -22.97 -18.67
C THR A 390 -18.60 -22.65 -18.75
N ALA A 391 -19.41 -23.01 -17.75
CA ALA A 391 -20.85 -22.77 -17.81
C ALA A 391 -21.21 -21.41 -17.20
N GLY A 392 -21.35 -20.39 -18.05
CA GLY A 392 -22.03 -19.15 -17.69
C GLY A 392 -23.51 -19.40 -17.44
N THR A 393 -23.93 -19.55 -16.18
CA THR A 393 -25.25 -19.16 -15.65
C THR A 393 -25.31 -19.45 -14.15
N VAL A 394 -25.54 -18.41 -13.34
CA VAL A 394 -25.78 -18.59 -11.90
C VAL A 394 -27.25 -18.92 -11.69
N ARG A 395 -27.55 -20.18 -11.34
CA ARG A 395 -28.75 -20.52 -10.55
C ARG A 395 -28.29 -20.88 -9.13
N PRO A 396 -28.91 -20.32 -8.07
CA PRO A 396 -28.58 -20.70 -6.70
C PRO A 396 -29.03 -22.15 -6.46
N PRO A 397 -28.22 -22.99 -5.78
CA PRO A 397 -28.70 -24.31 -5.37
C PRO A 397 -29.80 -24.15 -4.33
N SER A 398 -30.95 -24.75 -4.62
CA SER A 398 -32.09 -24.90 -3.72
C SER A 398 -31.69 -25.59 -2.42
N ALA A 399 -32.24 -25.11 -1.32
CA ALA A 399 -32.15 -25.70 0.00
C ALA A 399 -32.81 -27.10 -0.01
N ASP A 400 -32.01 -28.15 -0.15
CA ASP A 400 -32.21 -29.44 0.51
C ASP A 400 -31.11 -30.41 0.08
N THR A 401 -30.23 -30.78 1.03
CA THR A 401 -29.56 -32.09 1.07
C THR A 401 -28.74 -32.20 2.36
N SER A 402 -29.14 -33.16 3.21
CA SER A 402 -28.40 -34.02 4.16
C SER A 402 -27.19 -33.53 4.99
N ILE A 403 -26.44 -32.51 4.60
CA ILE A 403 -25.28 -31.98 5.35
C ILE A 403 -25.73 -31.12 6.55
N ALA A 404 -26.83 -30.39 6.41
CA ALA A 404 -27.39 -29.55 7.48
C ALA A 404 -27.91 -30.38 8.68
N ALA A 405 -28.37 -31.62 8.44
CA ALA A 405 -28.81 -32.54 9.50
C ALA A 405 -27.62 -33.10 10.29
N ILE A 406 -26.52 -33.43 9.60
CA ILE A 406 -25.28 -33.94 10.21
C ILE A 406 -24.61 -32.86 11.09
N LEU A 407 -24.70 -31.59 10.69
CA LEU A 407 -24.16 -30.46 11.46
C LEU A 407 -24.96 -30.13 12.73
N ARG A 408 -26.27 -30.40 12.77
CA ARG A 408 -27.09 -30.23 14.00
C ARG A 408 -26.80 -31.32 15.03
N ALA A 409 -26.70 -32.57 14.61
CA ALA A 409 -26.39 -33.68 15.52
C ALA A 409 -25.01 -33.57 16.21
N ARG A 410 -24.02 -32.94 15.55
CA ARG A 410 -22.71 -32.63 16.16
C ARG A 410 -22.73 -31.40 17.09
N ARG A 411 -23.68 -30.49 16.96
CA ARG A 411 -23.80 -29.31 17.85
C ARG A 411 -24.39 -29.70 19.21
N ASP A 412 -25.39 -30.57 19.21
CA ASP A 412 -26.09 -30.99 20.43
C ASP A 412 -25.28 -31.97 21.29
N SER A 413 -24.28 -32.63 20.71
CA SER A 413 -23.33 -33.50 21.42
C SER A 413 -22.18 -32.72 22.06
N ILE A 414 -21.73 -31.63 21.45
CA ILE A 414 -20.68 -30.75 22.01
C ILE A 414 -21.24 -29.87 23.15
N GLN A 415 -22.50 -29.44 23.06
CA GLN A 415 -23.13 -28.65 24.14
C GLN A 415 -23.41 -29.46 25.41
N ARG A 416 -23.63 -30.78 25.33
CA ARG A 416 -23.84 -31.62 26.52
C ARG A 416 -22.55 -32.03 27.25
N ALA A 417 -21.39 -31.94 26.59
CA ALA A 417 -20.11 -32.34 27.19
C ALA A 417 -19.40 -31.22 27.99
N ASN A 418 -19.81 -29.95 27.82
CA ASN A 418 -19.19 -28.78 28.48
C ASN A 418 -20.01 -28.22 29.65
N ALA A 419 -21.01 -28.96 30.14
CA ALA A 419 -21.80 -28.58 31.32
C ALA A 419 -21.16 -29.15 32.61
N SER A 420 -19.96 -28.69 32.93
CA SER A 420 -19.35 -28.72 34.26
C SER A 420 -17.99 -28.02 34.13
N TRP A 421 -17.54 -27.34 35.19
CA TRP A 421 -16.35 -26.48 35.26
C TRP A 421 -16.58 -25.02 34.82
N SER A 422 -17.32 -24.28 35.65
CA SER A 422 -17.20 -22.82 35.73
C SER A 422 -15.97 -22.45 36.56
N VAL A 423 -14.99 -21.81 35.91
CA VAL A 423 -13.92 -21.05 36.58
C VAL A 423 -13.87 -19.68 35.92
N ALA A 424 -13.92 -18.62 36.73
CA ALA A 424 -13.83 -17.24 36.26
C ALA A 424 -12.45 -17.02 35.61
N ALA A 425 -12.42 -16.78 34.31
CA ALA A 425 -11.19 -16.48 33.58
C ALA A 425 -10.91 -14.97 33.59
N GLY A 426 -9.74 -14.57 34.07
CA GLY A 426 -9.16 -13.24 33.86
C GLY A 426 -8.94 -12.93 32.37
N PRO A 427 -8.52 -11.71 32.02
CA PRO A 427 -8.45 -11.27 30.63
C PRO A 427 -7.55 -12.20 29.81
N PRO A 428 -7.99 -12.69 28.63
CA PRO A 428 -7.20 -13.62 27.84
C PRO A 428 -5.95 -12.90 27.29
N SER A 429 -4.77 -13.43 27.63
CA SER A 429 -3.50 -13.09 27.01
C SER A 429 -3.54 -13.49 25.53
N ALA A 430 -3.93 -12.56 24.66
CA ALA A 430 -3.91 -12.79 23.21
C ALA A 430 -2.47 -12.74 22.70
N VAL A 431 -1.93 -13.88 22.24
CA VAL A 431 -0.68 -13.92 21.48
C VAL A 431 -0.97 -13.30 20.11
N VAL A 432 -0.64 -12.02 19.96
CA VAL A 432 -0.65 -11.36 18.65
C VAL A 432 0.52 -11.95 17.86
N MET A 433 0.22 -12.69 16.80
CA MET A 433 1.26 -13.09 15.84
C MET A 433 1.80 -11.81 15.23
N GLY A 434 2.97 -11.37 15.68
CA GLY A 434 3.74 -10.34 15.00
C GLY A 434 3.89 -10.73 13.53
N SER A 435 3.89 -9.74 12.64
CA SER A 435 4.13 -9.91 11.21
C SER A 435 5.17 -11.03 10.96
N LEU A 436 4.77 -12.07 10.22
CA LEU A 436 5.68 -13.12 9.73
C LEU A 436 6.74 -12.56 8.77
N LEU A 437 6.57 -11.29 8.38
CA LEU A 437 7.45 -10.52 7.54
C LEU A 437 8.26 -9.52 8.36
N THR A 438 9.46 -9.23 7.89
CA THR A 438 10.34 -8.18 8.38
C THR A 438 10.54 -7.15 7.28
N SER A 439 10.60 -5.88 7.65
CA SER A 439 10.87 -4.81 6.71
C SER A 439 12.34 -4.80 6.32
N GLY A 440 12.61 -4.51 5.05
CA GLY A 440 13.94 -4.57 4.47
C GLY A 440 14.15 -3.55 3.37
N LEU A 441 15.42 -3.24 3.11
CA LEU A 441 15.84 -2.27 2.11
C LEU A 441 16.67 -2.93 1.02
N ALA A 442 16.45 -2.54 -0.22
CA ALA A 442 17.27 -2.96 -1.36
C ALA A 442 17.44 -1.82 -2.37
N SER A 443 18.63 -1.68 -2.96
CA SER A 443 18.85 -0.74 -4.04
C SER A 443 18.00 -1.11 -5.27
N ILE A 444 17.26 -0.15 -5.82
CA ILE A 444 16.49 -0.37 -7.06
C ILE A 444 17.44 -0.64 -8.21
N ASN A 445 18.52 0.13 -8.35
CA ASN A 445 19.50 -0.06 -9.43
C ASN A 445 20.20 -1.42 -9.36
N ALA A 446 20.63 -1.87 -8.18
CA ALA A 446 21.23 -3.20 -8.04
C ALA A 446 20.23 -4.31 -8.37
N THR A 447 18.96 -4.15 -7.96
CA THR A 447 17.89 -5.11 -8.31
C THR A 447 17.65 -5.15 -9.81
N LEU A 448 17.59 -3.99 -10.49
CA LEU A 448 17.45 -3.91 -11.94
C LEU A 448 18.67 -4.48 -12.68
N GLN A 449 19.88 -4.27 -12.17
CA GLN A 449 21.07 -4.90 -12.72
C GLN A 449 20.95 -6.42 -12.68
N ALA A 450 20.59 -6.99 -11.52
CA ALA A 450 20.37 -8.43 -11.37
C ALA A 450 19.25 -8.95 -12.29
N TYR A 451 18.21 -8.16 -12.52
CA TYR A 451 17.16 -8.45 -13.50
C TYR A 451 17.73 -8.54 -14.92
N PHE A 452 18.42 -7.50 -15.41
CA PHE A 452 18.97 -7.47 -16.77
C PHE A 452 20.08 -8.48 -17.03
N THR A 453 20.80 -8.92 -15.98
CA THR A 453 21.84 -9.96 -16.09
C THR A 453 21.32 -11.36 -15.76
N ASN A 454 19.99 -11.57 -15.71
CA ASN A 454 19.35 -12.87 -15.43
C ASN A 454 19.77 -13.52 -14.09
N GLN A 455 20.18 -12.72 -13.10
CA GLN A 455 20.53 -13.18 -11.74
C GLN A 455 19.31 -13.24 -10.81
N LEU A 456 18.20 -12.63 -11.22
CA LEU A 456 16.95 -12.63 -10.48
C LEU A 456 16.10 -13.87 -10.82
N THR A 457 16.54 -15.03 -10.35
CA THR A 457 16.00 -16.37 -10.69
C THR A 457 14.70 -16.74 -9.97
N GLY A 458 14.28 -15.96 -8.98
CA GLY A 458 13.02 -16.15 -8.26
C GLY A 458 12.91 -15.25 -7.04
N TYR A 459 11.84 -15.42 -6.25
CA TYR A 459 11.62 -14.63 -5.03
C TYR A 459 12.73 -14.82 -3.98
N GLY A 460 13.39 -16.00 -3.96
CA GLY A 460 14.56 -16.23 -3.11
C GLY A 460 15.72 -15.26 -3.38
N SER A 461 15.96 -14.90 -4.64
CA SER A 461 16.97 -13.91 -5.01
C SER A 461 16.58 -12.51 -4.52
N VAL A 462 15.29 -12.15 -4.62
CA VAL A 462 14.76 -10.89 -4.09
C VAL A 462 14.98 -10.79 -2.58
N ILE A 463 14.71 -11.86 -1.84
CA ILE A 463 14.98 -11.96 -0.40
C ILE A 463 16.48 -11.79 -0.14
N GLY A 464 17.35 -12.51 -0.85
CA GLY A 464 18.80 -12.45 -0.68
C GLY A 464 19.41 -11.06 -0.94
N MET A 465 18.79 -10.26 -1.81
CA MET A 465 19.20 -8.89 -2.10
C MET A 465 18.65 -7.84 -1.11
N THR A 466 17.78 -8.25 -0.19
CA THR A 466 17.09 -7.35 0.73
C THR A 466 17.75 -7.40 2.10
N ARG A 467 18.39 -6.29 2.50
CA ARG A 467 18.97 -6.15 3.84
C ARG A 467 17.84 -6.04 4.87
N THR A 468 17.96 -6.71 6.01
CA THR A 468 16.96 -6.72 7.10
C THR A 468 17.45 -6.13 8.42
N GLY A 469 18.68 -5.60 8.45
CA GLY A 469 19.26 -4.92 9.61
C GLY A 469 20.79 -5.03 9.66
N PRO A 470 21.41 -4.56 10.76
CA PRO A 470 20.81 -3.63 11.72
C PRO A 470 20.52 -2.27 11.06
N TRP A 471 19.49 -1.58 11.57
CA TRP A 471 19.02 -0.28 11.07
C TRP A 471 19.51 0.93 11.87
N ARG A 472 20.32 0.68 12.91
CA ARG A 472 20.87 1.70 13.80
C ARG A 472 21.73 2.68 13.04
#